data_AF-A0A553NXK9-F1
#
_entry.id   AF-A0A553NXK9-F1
#
_cell.length_a   1.000
_cell.length_b   1.000
_cell.length_c   1.000
_cell.angle_alpha   90.00
_cell.angle_beta   90.00
_cell.angle_gamma   90.00
#
_symmetry.space_group_name_H-M   'P 1'
#
loop_
_entity.id
_entity.type
_entity.pdbx_description
1 polymer ?
#
loop_
_entity_poly.entity_id
_entity_poly.type
_entity_poly.pdbx_seq_one_letter_code
_entity_poly.pdbx_strand_id
1 'polypeptide(L)'
;MTPTKTLDRNHRNLSGLLLFILSYPSIHAWIPVCYSNDCLTPDSHFNPIEREVMTRLLLGLRPIALRSWRPRHLSRHRGLEAQSQDPGPPSSPPSSPPKPSLFNRFFRSRQQSQVEEALDDEFQLQEDYHRELEYEQRRTHLQRIRNKSGLRASDRRQLLGHAPLTGLSLIYNDEQRSPRYQRGLWGRYGTQATGLHPGVAWPNARELHEAQEYERVLYDGKSLKQLMQEDRESHRQSELERQRREEEVEAKFLVMERQIKQAEAKVEQRLQMAQKEKAKREAILAEMRQEYGYDVDPSLPQFAEDYAQREKILSKQSKGDKKKVYEDKKTKSKVQAKSGNESESSTTSSGGGGGSSEKSGE
;
A
#
# COMPACT_ATOMS: atom_id res chain seq x y z
N MET A 1 -12.31 29.39 -62.55
CA MET A 1 -11.17 29.90 -61.75
C MET A 1 -10.22 28.75 -61.50
N THR A 2 -8.96 28.98 -61.80
CA THR A 2 -7.91 28.00 -62.12
C THR A 2 -7.28 27.32 -60.90
N PRO A 3 -6.80 26.06 -61.05
CA PRO A 3 -5.90 25.42 -60.09
C PRO A 3 -4.42 25.75 -60.39
N THR A 4 -3.63 26.08 -59.37
CA THR A 4 -2.16 26.24 -59.44
C THR A 4 -1.53 25.02 -58.77
N LYS A 5 -1.02 24.02 -59.52
CA LYS A 5 0.35 23.88 -60.05
C LYS A 5 1.50 24.08 -59.04
N THR A 6 2.02 22.94 -58.58
CA THR A 6 3.43 22.49 -58.61
C THR A 6 4.54 23.46 -58.19
N LEU A 7 5.26 23.09 -57.14
CA LEU A 7 6.72 23.21 -57.12
C LEU A 7 7.34 21.94 -56.53
N ASP A 8 8.21 21.38 -57.35
CA ASP A 8 9.02 20.18 -57.16
C ASP A 8 10.47 20.66 -56.98
N ARG A 9 11.22 20.02 -56.06
CA ARG A 9 12.69 19.79 -56.06
C ARG A 9 13.41 19.92 -54.71
N ASN A 10 13.96 18.77 -54.32
CA ASN A 10 15.36 18.53 -53.94
C ASN A 10 15.99 19.25 -52.74
N HIS A 11 16.07 18.56 -51.62
CA HIS A 11 17.29 18.44 -50.80
C HIS A 11 17.33 17.00 -50.25
N ARG A 12 18.12 16.11 -50.86
CA ARG A 12 19.48 15.72 -50.45
C ARG A 12 19.56 15.13 -49.04
N ASN A 13 19.60 13.80 -49.00
CA ASN A 13 20.47 12.95 -48.19
C ASN A 13 21.11 13.60 -46.95
N LEU A 14 20.48 13.41 -45.79
CA LEU A 14 21.13 13.42 -44.47
C LEU A 14 20.76 12.14 -43.73
N SER A 15 21.14 11.00 -44.32
CA SER A 15 21.19 9.71 -43.66
C SER A 15 22.65 9.43 -43.31
N GLY A 16 23.05 9.72 -42.08
CA GLY A 16 24.34 9.28 -41.57
C GLY A 16 24.97 10.22 -40.55
N LEU A 17 24.53 10.11 -39.29
CA LEU A 17 25.35 10.28 -38.07
C LEU A 17 24.40 10.45 -36.88
N LEU A 18 24.08 9.34 -36.20
CA LEU A 18 23.78 9.28 -34.76
C LEU A 18 23.24 7.87 -34.43
N LEU A 19 24.14 6.91 -34.28
CA LEU A 19 23.88 5.63 -33.59
C LEU A 19 25.24 4.94 -33.36
N PHE A 20 25.94 5.29 -32.28
CA PHE A 20 26.99 4.43 -31.70
C PHE A 20 27.35 4.87 -30.27
N ILE A 21 26.39 4.81 -29.34
CA ILE A 21 26.67 4.61 -27.91
C ILE A 21 25.59 3.69 -27.37
N LEU A 22 25.73 2.37 -27.56
CA LEU A 22 25.17 1.32 -26.70
C LEU A 22 25.95 0.03 -26.98
N SER A 23 27.16 -0.05 -26.44
CA SER A 23 27.86 -1.31 -26.20
C SER A 23 27.99 -1.43 -24.70
N TYR A 24 27.17 -2.28 -24.09
CA TYR A 24 27.39 -3.12 -22.89
C TYR A 24 26.01 -3.51 -22.35
N PRO A 25 25.74 -4.82 -22.27
CA PRO A 25 25.79 -5.43 -20.96
C PRO A 25 26.52 -6.76 -20.99
N SER A 26 27.65 -6.82 -20.26
CA SER A 26 28.22 -8.09 -19.82
C SER A 26 27.64 -8.39 -18.43
N ILE A 27 27.20 -9.62 -18.31
CA ILE A 27 26.39 -10.20 -17.24
C ILE A 27 27.23 -10.37 -15.98
N HIS A 28 26.92 -9.63 -14.92
CA HIS A 28 27.28 -9.99 -13.55
C HIS A 28 26.14 -10.82 -12.95
N ALA A 29 26.27 -12.14 -13.07
CA ALA A 29 25.54 -13.09 -12.22
C ALA A 29 26.40 -13.38 -11.00
N TRP A 30 26.26 -12.58 -9.94
CA TRP A 30 26.67 -12.96 -8.59
C TRP A 30 25.47 -12.79 -7.67
N ILE A 31 25.04 -13.95 -7.17
CA ILE A 31 23.97 -14.18 -6.21
C ILE A 31 24.47 -13.72 -4.83
N PRO A 32 23.83 -12.75 -4.16
CA PRO A 32 23.94 -12.64 -2.72
C PRO A 32 22.88 -13.52 -2.07
N VAL A 33 23.37 -14.50 -1.32
CA VAL A 33 22.65 -15.30 -0.34
C VAL A 33 21.94 -14.35 0.64
N CYS A 34 20.61 -14.37 0.64
CA CYS A 34 19.81 -13.73 1.68
C CYS A 34 19.96 -14.53 2.98
N TYR A 35 20.78 -14.00 3.90
CA TYR A 35 20.72 -14.34 5.31
C TYR A 35 19.68 -13.42 5.97
N SER A 36 18.81 -14.02 6.76
CA SER A 36 17.83 -13.37 7.62
C SER A 36 18.46 -12.29 8.51
N ASN A 37 17.82 -11.11 8.56
CA ASN A 37 17.39 -10.47 9.82
C ASN A 37 16.63 -9.18 9.53
N ASP A 38 15.47 -9.10 10.17
CA ASP A 38 14.52 -7.99 10.13
C ASP A 38 15.17 -6.66 10.55
N CYS A 39 15.27 -5.73 9.61
CA CYS A 39 15.53 -4.32 9.88
C CYS A 39 14.37 -3.51 9.31
N LEU A 40 13.45 -3.16 10.20
CA LEU A 40 12.40 -2.16 10.00
C LEU A 40 13.02 -0.81 9.59
N THR A 41 12.66 -0.31 8.42
CA THR A 41 12.70 1.12 8.11
C THR A 41 11.27 1.69 8.24
N PRO A 42 11.07 2.76 9.03
CA PRO A 42 9.89 3.59 8.90
C PRO A 42 10.27 4.92 8.26
N ASP A 43 9.79 5.19 7.06
CA ASP A 43 9.70 6.54 6.53
C ASP A 43 8.48 6.66 5.61
N SER A 44 7.42 7.29 6.12
CA SER A 44 6.73 8.43 5.50
C SER A 44 5.33 8.65 6.09
N HIS A 45 5.00 9.94 6.28
CA HIS A 45 3.75 10.51 6.81
C HIS A 45 3.61 10.61 8.34
N PHE A 46 4.38 11.53 8.93
CA PHE A 46 4.01 12.18 10.20
C PHE A 46 3.69 13.66 9.97
N ASN A 47 2.57 14.11 10.57
CA ASN A 47 2.01 15.45 10.46
C ASN A 47 2.91 16.53 11.09
N PRO A 48 2.96 17.76 10.53
CA PRO A 48 3.83 18.85 11.02
C PRO A 48 3.44 19.46 12.38
N ILE A 49 2.38 18.98 13.05
CA ILE A 49 1.88 19.56 14.31
C ILE A 49 2.61 18.98 15.55
N GLU A 50 3.28 17.83 15.43
CA GLU A 50 3.92 17.19 16.59
C GLU A 50 5.38 17.61 16.84
N ARG A 51 5.98 18.40 15.93
CA ARG A 51 7.36 18.91 16.11
C ARG A 51 7.48 20.11 17.07
N GLU A 52 6.40 20.82 17.38
CA GLU A 52 6.42 21.92 18.36
C GLU A 52 6.30 21.44 19.82
N VAL A 53 5.76 20.24 20.04
CA VAL A 53 5.58 19.71 21.41
C VAL A 53 6.87 19.09 21.94
N MET A 54 7.67 18.44 21.08
CA MET A 54 8.95 17.83 21.48
C MET A 54 10.10 18.83 21.63
N THR A 55 10.08 19.97 20.95
CA THR A 55 11.13 21.00 21.08
C THR A 55 10.95 21.87 22.34
N ARG A 56 9.77 21.88 22.97
CA ARG A 56 9.55 22.51 24.29
C ARG A 56 9.98 21.67 25.48
N LEU A 57 10.34 20.39 25.28
CA LEU A 57 10.82 19.49 26.33
C LEU A 57 12.36 19.45 26.46
N LEU A 58 13.10 19.99 25.49
CA LEU A 58 14.57 19.87 25.41
C LEU A 58 15.36 21.15 25.75
N LEU A 59 14.70 22.27 26.03
CA LEU A 59 15.35 23.47 26.57
C LEU A 59 14.87 23.71 27.99
N GLY A 60 15.69 23.27 28.95
CA GLY A 60 15.47 23.36 30.39
C GLY A 60 15.23 24.79 30.88
N LEU A 61 13.98 25.23 30.81
CA LEU A 61 13.47 26.39 31.52
C LEU A 61 12.95 25.93 32.88
N ARG A 62 13.76 26.23 33.90
CA ARG A 62 13.45 26.05 35.31
C ARG A 62 12.07 26.65 35.65
N PRO A 63 11.17 25.94 36.35
CA PRO A 63 10.02 26.58 36.94
C PRO A 63 10.47 27.49 38.08
N ILE A 64 10.08 28.74 37.96
CA ILE A 64 10.17 29.81 38.96
C ILE A 64 9.45 29.35 40.23
N ALA A 65 10.17 29.42 41.34
CA ALA A 65 9.64 29.23 42.68
C ALA A 65 8.49 30.22 42.94
N LEU A 66 7.27 29.72 43.04
CA LEU A 66 6.14 30.47 43.55
C LEU A 66 5.44 29.67 44.66
N ARG A 67 5.73 30.13 45.88
CA ARG A 67 4.83 30.25 47.03
C ARG A 67 4.12 28.97 47.46
N SER A 68 4.66 28.42 48.54
CA SER A 68 3.94 27.65 49.56
C SER A 68 2.57 28.26 49.89
N TRP A 69 1.53 27.70 49.28
CA TRP A 69 0.15 27.93 49.68
C TRP A 69 -0.22 26.86 50.69
N ARG A 70 -0.14 27.24 51.97
CA ARG A 70 -0.66 26.45 53.09
C ARG A 70 -2.16 26.23 52.90
N PRO A 71 -2.70 25.02 53.09
CA PRO A 71 -4.14 24.86 53.25
C PRO A 71 -4.56 25.55 54.54
N ARG A 72 -5.36 26.61 54.40
CA ARG A 72 -6.15 27.18 55.50
C ARG A 72 -7.10 26.08 56.00
N HIS A 73 -6.93 25.69 57.25
CA HIS A 73 -7.99 25.03 58.02
C HIS A 73 -9.25 25.89 57.95
N LEU A 74 -10.25 25.41 57.21
CA LEU A 74 -11.62 25.90 57.27
C LEU A 74 -12.30 25.20 58.44
N SER A 75 -11.99 25.68 59.63
CA SER A 75 -12.81 25.50 60.83
C SER A 75 -14.11 26.26 60.61
N ARG A 76 -15.14 25.58 60.09
CA ARG A 76 -16.48 26.14 59.96
C ARG A 76 -17.30 25.70 61.18
N HIS A 77 -17.00 26.28 62.34
CA HIS A 77 -17.95 26.36 63.44
C HIS A 77 -18.99 27.42 63.07
N ARG A 78 -20.13 26.98 62.53
CA ARG A 78 -21.44 27.57 62.88
C ARG A 78 -21.90 26.78 64.10
N GLY A 79 -22.17 27.36 65.25
CA GLY A 79 -22.94 28.58 65.44
C GLY A 79 -24.25 28.17 66.10
N LEU A 80 -24.18 27.82 67.39
CA LEU A 80 -25.27 27.95 68.32
C LEU A 80 -24.64 28.56 69.58
N GLU A 81 -24.79 29.87 69.68
CA GLU A 81 -24.50 30.67 70.86
C GLU A 81 -25.25 30.06 72.06
N ALA A 82 -24.48 29.60 73.04
CA ALA A 82 -24.97 29.45 74.39
C ALA A 82 -25.22 30.86 74.94
N GLN A 83 -26.49 31.30 74.91
CA GLN A 83 -26.93 32.38 75.78
C GLN A 83 -26.88 31.85 77.22
N SER A 84 -25.82 32.23 77.92
CA SER A 84 -25.74 32.22 79.37
C SER A 84 -26.82 33.14 79.92
N GLN A 85 -27.91 32.55 80.43
CA GLN A 85 -28.77 33.22 81.39
C GLN A 85 -28.29 32.82 82.79
N ASP A 86 -27.84 33.83 83.54
CA ASP A 86 -27.56 33.71 84.97
C ASP A 86 -28.81 33.19 85.72
N PRO A 87 -28.69 32.20 86.62
CA PRO A 87 -29.77 31.87 87.52
C PRO A 87 -29.90 32.97 88.57
N GLY A 88 -30.99 33.74 88.48
CA GLY A 88 -31.41 34.71 89.50
C GLY A 88 -31.71 34.08 90.86
N PRO A 89 -31.81 34.90 91.92
CA PRO A 89 -31.93 34.44 93.31
C PRO A 89 -33.23 33.64 93.56
N PRO A 90 -33.22 32.70 94.51
CA PRO A 90 -34.37 31.85 94.80
C PRO A 90 -35.54 32.68 95.33
N SER A 91 -36.62 32.76 94.54
CA SER A 91 -37.90 33.30 94.98
C SER A 91 -38.73 32.18 95.60
N SER A 92 -39.21 32.47 96.81
CA SER A 92 -40.43 32.01 97.50
C SER A 92 -41.03 30.63 97.18
N PRO A 93 -41.27 29.78 98.19
CA PRO A 93 -41.91 28.47 98.00
C PRO A 93 -43.37 28.61 97.51
N PRO A 94 -43.76 27.97 96.39
CA PRO A 94 -45.17 27.85 96.04
C PRO A 94 -45.83 26.82 96.97
N SER A 95 -47.02 27.20 97.43
CA SER A 95 -47.94 26.39 98.22
C SER A 95 -48.05 24.95 97.72
N SER A 96 -48.04 24.03 98.69
CA SER A 96 -48.25 22.58 98.53
C SER A 96 -49.30 22.23 97.47
N PRO A 97 -48.98 21.39 96.47
CA PRO A 97 -49.99 20.85 95.59
C PRO A 97 -50.94 19.95 96.39
N PRO A 98 -52.24 19.94 96.08
CA PRO A 98 -53.20 19.03 96.71
C PRO A 98 -52.72 17.60 96.51
N LYS A 99 -52.70 16.82 97.61
CA LYS A 99 -52.29 15.42 97.62
C LYS A 99 -53.07 14.69 96.52
N PRO A 100 -52.40 14.13 95.49
CA PRO A 100 -53.10 13.38 94.46
C PRO A 100 -53.78 12.20 95.13
N SER A 101 -55.06 11.97 94.79
CA SER A 101 -55.81 10.80 95.22
C SER A 101 -55.02 9.53 94.87
N LEU A 102 -55.14 8.49 95.70
CA LEU A 102 -54.43 7.21 95.52
C LEU A 102 -54.64 6.61 94.11
N PHE A 103 -55.74 6.94 93.44
CA PHE A 103 -56.06 6.49 92.08
C PHE A 103 -55.18 7.12 91.00
N ASN A 104 -54.79 8.40 91.13
CA ASN A 104 -53.95 9.08 90.13
C ASN A 104 -52.47 8.67 90.22
N ARG A 105 -51.99 8.15 91.36
CA ARG A 105 -50.62 7.58 91.46
C ARG A 105 -50.47 6.29 90.65
N PHE A 106 -51.49 5.44 90.63
CA PHE A 106 -51.44 4.15 89.96
C PHE A 106 -51.51 4.26 88.43
N PHE A 107 -52.28 5.23 87.90
CA PHE A 107 -52.31 5.49 86.47
C PHE A 107 -51.06 6.21 85.97
N ARG A 108 -50.48 7.11 86.78
CA ARG A 108 -49.24 7.80 86.42
C ARG A 108 -48.03 6.87 86.48
N SER A 109 -47.97 5.93 87.42
CA SER A 109 -46.91 4.91 87.44
C SER A 109 -46.97 3.96 86.24
N ARG A 110 -48.18 3.66 85.72
CA ARG A 110 -48.34 2.85 84.50
C ARG A 110 -48.01 3.62 83.22
N GLN A 111 -48.32 4.92 83.15
CA GLN A 111 -47.87 5.77 82.05
C GLN A 111 -46.36 6.00 82.11
N GLN A 112 -45.78 6.17 83.30
CA GLN A 112 -44.34 6.26 83.49
C GLN A 112 -43.63 4.97 83.09
N SER A 113 -44.15 3.80 83.48
CA SER A 113 -43.56 2.53 83.06
C SER A 113 -43.64 2.32 81.55
N GLN A 114 -44.74 2.74 80.89
CA GLN A 114 -44.85 2.67 79.43
C GLN A 114 -43.91 3.64 78.70
N VAL A 115 -43.67 4.81 79.28
CA VAL A 115 -42.70 5.78 78.73
C VAL A 115 -41.26 5.30 78.95
N GLU A 116 -40.96 4.70 80.11
CA GLU A 116 -39.67 4.09 80.40
C GLU A 116 -39.39 2.90 79.45
N GLU A 117 -40.37 2.02 79.25
CA GLU A 117 -40.28 0.91 78.29
C GLU A 117 -40.04 1.39 76.85
N ALA A 118 -40.75 2.43 76.40
CA ALA A 118 -40.55 3.02 75.08
C ALA A 118 -39.16 3.69 74.92
N LEU A 119 -38.63 4.30 75.99
CA LEU A 119 -37.28 4.87 75.98
C LEU A 119 -36.20 3.78 75.96
N ASP A 120 -36.42 2.66 76.65
CA ASP A 120 -35.52 1.51 76.62
C ASP A 120 -35.50 0.85 75.23
N ASP A 121 -36.64 0.77 74.54
CA ASP A 121 -36.73 0.27 73.16
C ASP A 121 -36.02 1.20 72.16
N GLU A 122 -36.18 2.52 72.28
CA GLU A 122 -35.45 3.49 71.46
C GLU A 122 -33.94 3.42 71.70
N PHE A 123 -33.52 3.24 72.94
CA PHE A 123 -32.12 3.07 73.31
C PHE A 123 -31.54 1.79 72.72
N GLN A 124 -32.27 0.67 72.80
CA GLN A 124 -31.88 -0.61 72.18
C GLN A 124 -31.75 -0.49 70.66
N LEU A 125 -32.70 0.17 69.99
CA LEU A 125 -32.63 0.44 68.55
C LEU A 125 -31.40 1.27 68.17
N GLN A 126 -31.07 2.27 68.99
CA GLN A 126 -29.89 3.10 68.77
C GLN A 126 -28.60 2.29 68.97
N GLU A 127 -28.53 1.46 70.01
CA GLU A 127 -27.41 0.54 70.22
C GLU A 127 -27.24 -0.46 69.08
N ASP A 128 -28.35 -1.04 68.58
CA ASP A 128 -28.35 -1.97 67.45
C ASP A 128 -27.87 -1.29 66.16
N TYR A 129 -28.35 -0.08 65.89
CA TYR A 129 -27.87 0.73 64.77
C TYR A 129 -26.37 1.02 64.86
N HIS A 130 -25.86 1.36 66.05
CA HIS A 130 -24.43 1.55 66.27
C HIS A 130 -23.64 0.25 66.08
N ARG A 131 -24.14 -0.88 66.59
CA ARG A 131 -23.52 -2.21 66.40
C ARG A 131 -23.45 -2.59 64.92
N GLU A 132 -24.49 -2.32 64.14
CA GLU A 132 -24.53 -2.56 62.70
C GLU A 132 -23.51 -1.70 61.95
N LEU A 133 -23.44 -0.41 62.27
CA LEU A 133 -22.42 0.50 61.69
C LEU A 133 -20.99 0.02 61.98
N GLU A 134 -20.70 -0.40 63.22
CA GLU A 134 -19.40 -0.96 63.58
C GLU A 134 -19.09 -2.25 62.81
N TYR A 135 -20.09 -3.10 62.64
CA TYR A 135 -19.96 -4.33 61.86
C TYR A 135 -19.66 -4.05 60.39
N GLU A 136 -20.33 -3.07 59.77
CA GLU A 136 -20.05 -2.64 58.40
C GLU A 136 -18.66 -2.03 58.24
N GLN A 137 -18.24 -1.16 59.17
CA GLN A 137 -16.88 -0.61 59.19
C GLN A 137 -15.82 -1.71 59.31
N ARG A 138 -16.05 -2.70 60.19
CA ARG A 138 -15.15 -3.85 60.32
C ARG A 138 -15.09 -4.68 59.03
N ARG A 139 -16.22 -4.90 58.36
CA ARG A 139 -16.27 -5.62 57.06
C ARG A 139 -15.52 -4.87 55.97
N THR A 140 -15.74 -3.57 55.84
CA THR A 140 -15.03 -2.74 54.83
C THR A 140 -13.54 -2.68 55.12
N HIS A 141 -13.14 -2.58 56.39
CA HIS A 141 -11.75 -2.64 56.81
C HIS A 141 -11.08 -3.99 56.47
N LEU A 142 -11.74 -5.11 56.79
CA LEU A 142 -11.25 -6.45 56.43
C LEU A 142 -11.17 -6.65 54.92
N GLN A 143 -12.13 -6.14 54.14
CA GLN A 143 -12.07 -6.18 52.69
C GLN A 143 -10.88 -5.37 52.13
N ARG A 144 -10.55 -4.24 52.78
CA ARG A 144 -9.37 -3.42 52.45
C ARG A 144 -8.08 -4.18 52.74
N ILE A 145 -7.96 -4.83 53.90
CA ILE A 145 -6.78 -5.65 54.26
C ILE A 145 -6.65 -6.85 53.33
N ARG A 146 -7.76 -7.54 53.00
CA ARG A 146 -7.76 -8.69 52.07
C ARG A 146 -7.32 -8.29 50.66
N ASN A 147 -7.48 -7.03 50.29
CA ASN A 147 -7.03 -6.52 49.01
C ASN A 147 -5.49 -6.34 49.00
N LYS A 148 -4.76 -7.44 48.84
CA LYS A 148 -3.30 -7.43 48.70
C LYS A 148 -2.83 -6.73 47.43
N SER A 149 -3.66 -6.76 46.39
CA SER A 149 -3.32 -6.22 45.07
C SER A 149 -3.29 -4.70 45.03
N GLY A 150 -3.91 -4.03 46.01
CA GLY A 150 -4.04 -2.57 46.01
C GLY A 150 -4.95 -2.03 44.89
N LEU A 151 -5.58 -2.89 44.07
CA LEU A 151 -6.49 -2.47 43.01
C LEU A 151 -7.67 -1.70 43.59
N ARG A 152 -8.18 -0.73 42.83
CA ARG A 152 -9.38 0.02 43.22
C ARG A 152 -10.61 -0.89 43.19
N ALA A 153 -11.66 -0.49 43.90
CA ALA A 153 -12.89 -1.26 43.98
C ALA A 153 -13.49 -1.55 42.59
N SER A 154 -13.43 -0.59 41.66
CA SER A 154 -13.93 -0.75 40.30
C SER A 154 -13.07 -1.65 39.44
N ASP A 155 -11.74 -1.50 39.46
CA ASP A 155 -10.82 -2.37 38.70
C ASP A 155 -10.92 -3.82 39.19
N ARG A 156 -11.08 -4.00 40.50
CA ARG A 156 -11.34 -5.30 41.10
C ARG A 156 -12.67 -5.89 40.64
N ARG A 157 -13.73 -5.09 40.54
CA ARG A 157 -15.02 -5.55 39.99
C ARG A 157 -14.88 -5.98 38.54
N GLN A 158 -14.16 -5.22 37.73
CA GLN A 158 -13.89 -5.58 36.34
C GLN A 158 -13.09 -6.89 36.24
N LEU A 159 -12.09 -7.10 37.10
CA LEU A 159 -11.33 -8.35 37.17
C LEU A 159 -12.21 -9.55 37.53
N LEU A 160 -13.24 -9.32 38.36
CA LEU A 160 -14.24 -10.32 38.73
C LEU A 160 -15.37 -10.48 37.69
N GLY A 161 -15.29 -9.78 36.55
CA GLY A 161 -16.33 -9.84 35.52
C GLY A 161 -17.62 -9.11 35.90
N HIS A 162 -17.59 -8.23 36.89
CA HIS A 162 -18.70 -7.35 37.25
C HIS A 162 -18.51 -5.96 36.67
N ALA A 163 -19.64 -5.28 36.42
CA ALA A 163 -19.60 -3.89 35.99
C ALA A 163 -18.86 -3.01 37.01
N PRO A 164 -18.05 -2.04 36.56
CA PRO A 164 -17.46 -1.05 37.44
C PRO A 164 -18.56 -0.22 38.11
N LEU A 165 -18.25 0.38 39.25
CA LEU A 165 -19.16 1.29 39.93
C LEU A 165 -19.28 2.58 39.11
N THR A 166 -20.31 2.73 38.30
CA THR A 166 -20.60 3.96 37.54
C THR A 166 -21.27 4.99 38.47
N GLY A 167 -20.88 6.28 38.35
CA GLY A 167 -21.44 7.39 39.14
C GLY A 167 -20.53 7.94 40.26
N LEU A 168 -19.54 7.17 40.71
CA LEU A 168 -18.40 7.71 41.46
C LEU A 168 -17.35 8.15 40.44
N SER A 169 -16.71 9.30 40.65
CA SER A 169 -15.68 9.92 39.80
C SER A 169 -14.49 8.98 39.52
N LEU A 170 -14.67 8.05 38.59
CA LEU A 170 -13.72 7.00 38.20
C LEU A 170 -13.27 7.12 36.74
N ILE A 171 -13.69 8.17 36.03
CA ILE A 171 -13.14 8.51 34.72
C ILE A 171 -11.83 9.25 34.98
N TYR A 172 -10.73 8.51 35.06
CA TYR A 172 -9.42 9.07 35.39
C TYR A 172 -8.69 9.58 34.15
N ASN A 173 -8.88 8.87 33.03
CA ASN A 173 -8.18 9.11 31.78
C ASN A 173 -9.18 9.49 30.69
N ASP A 174 -8.74 10.30 29.74
CA ASP A 174 -9.54 10.70 28.58
C ASP A 174 -10.04 9.48 27.78
N GLU A 175 -9.27 8.38 27.78
CA GLU A 175 -9.68 7.11 27.17
C GLU A 175 -10.93 6.50 27.82
N GLN A 176 -11.05 6.54 29.14
CA GLN A 176 -12.22 6.02 29.87
C GLN A 176 -13.44 6.92 29.68
N ARG A 177 -13.23 8.20 29.34
CA ARG A 177 -14.29 9.13 28.97
C ARG A 177 -14.77 8.92 27.54
N SER A 178 -13.92 8.33 26.69
CA SER A 178 -14.20 8.18 25.26
C SER A 178 -15.47 7.35 25.01
N PRO A 179 -16.23 7.66 23.94
CA PRO A 179 -17.39 6.86 23.55
C PRO A 179 -16.99 5.41 23.24
N ARG A 180 -15.77 5.18 22.72
CA ARG A 180 -15.23 3.84 22.45
C ARG A 180 -15.20 2.98 23.72
N TYR A 181 -14.71 3.52 24.83
CA TYR A 181 -14.68 2.79 26.11
C TYR A 181 -16.09 2.53 26.64
N GLN A 182 -16.97 3.53 26.58
CA GLN A 182 -18.37 3.39 27.02
C GLN A 182 -19.12 2.33 26.20
N ARG A 183 -18.94 2.30 24.87
CA ARG A 183 -19.46 1.26 23.97
C ARG A 183 -18.97 -0.13 24.37
N GLY A 184 -17.67 -0.26 24.63
CA GLY A 184 -17.08 -1.53 25.10
C GLY A 184 -17.60 -1.97 26.46
N LEU A 185 -17.80 -1.02 27.39
CA LEU A 185 -18.33 -1.29 28.71
C LEU A 185 -19.79 -1.74 28.65
N TRP A 186 -20.60 -1.03 27.86
CA TRP A 186 -21.98 -1.38 27.61
C TRP A 186 -22.11 -2.77 26.95
N GLY A 187 -21.26 -3.08 25.96
CA GLY A 187 -21.27 -4.39 25.31
C GLY A 187 -20.90 -5.56 26.24
N ARG A 188 -20.06 -5.33 27.24
CA ARG A 188 -19.63 -6.37 28.21
C ARG A 188 -20.64 -6.62 29.33
N TYR A 189 -21.23 -5.56 29.87
CA TYR A 189 -22.00 -5.63 31.11
C TYR A 189 -23.48 -5.25 30.95
N GLY A 190 -23.87 -4.71 29.79
CA GLY A 190 -25.23 -4.30 29.49
C GLY A 190 -25.68 -3.01 30.21
N THR A 191 -26.91 -2.60 29.92
CA THR A 191 -27.51 -1.35 30.41
C THR A 191 -27.75 -1.36 31.93
N GLN A 192 -28.28 -2.47 32.47
CA GLN A 192 -28.68 -2.54 33.89
C GLN A 192 -27.49 -2.40 34.85
N ALA A 193 -26.36 -2.99 34.49
CA ALA A 193 -25.18 -3.01 35.35
C ALA A 193 -24.31 -1.74 35.21
N THR A 194 -24.34 -1.08 34.05
CA THR A 194 -23.51 0.11 33.77
C THR A 194 -24.27 1.43 33.92
N GLY A 195 -25.59 1.42 33.77
CA GLY A 195 -26.40 2.65 33.71
C GLY A 195 -26.16 3.49 32.45
N LEU A 196 -25.44 2.97 31.44
CA LEU A 196 -25.19 3.68 30.19
C LEU A 196 -26.40 3.59 29.25
N HIS A 197 -26.74 4.70 28.60
CA HIS A 197 -27.80 4.73 27.61
C HIS A 197 -27.40 3.91 26.36
N PRO A 198 -28.27 3.04 25.82
CA PRO A 198 -27.94 2.19 24.67
C PRO A 198 -27.63 2.98 23.39
N GLY A 199 -28.11 4.22 23.28
CA GLY A 199 -27.78 5.12 22.18
C GLY A 199 -26.29 5.42 22.03
N VAL A 200 -25.47 5.20 23.08
CA VAL A 200 -24.01 5.33 23.00
C VAL A 200 -23.39 4.32 22.01
N ALA A 201 -24.06 3.19 21.77
CA ALA A 201 -23.62 2.18 20.79
C ALA A 201 -23.63 2.71 19.34
N TRP A 202 -24.50 3.66 19.03
CA TRP A 202 -24.63 4.21 17.69
C TRP A 202 -23.63 5.35 17.45
N PRO A 203 -23.20 5.55 16.19
CA PRO A 203 -22.36 6.68 15.82
C PRO A 203 -23.11 7.99 16.02
N ASN A 204 -22.36 9.02 16.37
CA ASN A 204 -22.88 10.38 16.42
C ASN A 204 -23.10 10.91 14.99
N ALA A 205 -23.92 11.94 14.81
CA ALA A 205 -24.14 12.56 13.50
C ALA A 205 -22.84 13.02 12.82
N ARG A 206 -21.85 13.45 13.60
CA ARG A 206 -20.49 13.80 13.11
C ARG A 206 -19.72 12.57 12.63
N GLU A 207 -19.67 11.51 13.44
CA GLU A 207 -19.03 10.23 13.08
C GLU A 207 -19.67 9.61 11.84
N LEU A 208 -20.99 9.74 11.70
CA LEU A 208 -21.73 9.26 10.54
C LEU A 208 -21.33 10.03 9.27
N HIS A 209 -21.20 11.36 9.36
CA HIS A 209 -20.75 12.19 8.24
C HIS A 209 -19.31 11.85 7.83
N GLU A 210 -18.41 11.71 8.81
CA GLU A 210 -17.02 11.31 8.57
C GLU A 210 -16.93 9.93 7.91
N ALA A 211 -17.74 8.96 8.36
CA ALA A 211 -17.81 7.64 7.75
C ALA A 211 -18.33 7.70 6.30
N GLN A 212 -19.36 8.51 6.03
CA GLN A 212 -19.89 8.71 4.67
C GLN A 212 -18.87 9.38 3.75
N GLU A 213 -18.14 10.38 4.24
CA GLU A 213 -17.06 11.01 3.49
C GLU A 213 -15.91 10.04 3.22
N TYR A 214 -15.53 9.23 4.21
CA TYR A 214 -14.52 8.21 4.05
C TYR A 214 -14.91 7.20 2.98
N GLU A 215 -16.14 6.67 3.01
CA GLU A 215 -16.67 5.76 1.99
C GLU A 215 -16.69 6.42 0.61
N ARG A 216 -17.12 7.68 0.54
CA ARG A 216 -17.16 8.45 -0.71
C ARG A 216 -15.77 8.64 -1.30
N VAL A 217 -14.76 8.95 -0.49
CA VAL A 217 -13.38 9.16 -0.95
C VAL A 217 -12.73 7.83 -1.33
N LEU A 218 -12.94 6.77 -0.54
CA LEU A 218 -12.32 5.46 -0.77
C LEU A 218 -12.81 4.81 -2.07
N TYR A 219 -14.10 4.98 -2.39
CA TYR A 219 -14.73 4.38 -3.57
C TYR A 219 -14.99 5.39 -4.70
N ASP A 220 -14.42 6.59 -4.63
CA ASP A 220 -14.66 7.69 -5.58
C ASP A 220 -16.15 8.02 -5.80
N GLY A 221 -17.01 7.70 -4.83
CA GLY A 221 -18.47 7.82 -4.94
C GLY A 221 -19.10 6.86 -5.97
N LYS A 222 -18.38 5.84 -6.43
CA LYS A 222 -18.87 4.85 -7.38
C LYS A 222 -19.75 3.82 -6.71
N SER A 223 -20.83 3.45 -7.39
CA SER A 223 -21.65 2.32 -7.00
C SER A 223 -20.96 1.00 -7.32
N LEU A 224 -21.30 -0.06 -6.58
CA LEU A 224 -20.80 -1.42 -6.86
C LEU A 224 -21.02 -1.84 -8.33
N LYS A 225 -22.15 -1.44 -8.93
CA LYS A 225 -22.46 -1.75 -10.33
C LYS A 225 -21.47 -1.10 -11.30
N GLN A 226 -21.05 0.13 -11.02
CA GLN A 226 -20.05 0.85 -11.84
C GLN A 226 -18.68 0.18 -11.69
N LEU A 227 -18.25 -0.17 -10.48
CA LEU A 227 -17.00 -0.89 -10.26
C LEU A 227 -16.95 -2.21 -11.03
N MET A 228 -18.06 -2.97 -11.03
CA MET A 228 -18.16 -4.21 -11.83
C MET A 228 -18.13 -3.96 -13.33
N GLN A 229 -18.61 -2.81 -13.81
CA GLN A 229 -18.56 -2.44 -15.22
C GLN A 229 -17.13 -2.05 -15.63
N GLU A 230 -16.45 -1.24 -14.82
CA GLU A 230 -15.05 -0.85 -15.04
C GLU A 230 -14.14 -2.08 -15.09
N ASP A 231 -14.34 -3.04 -14.18
CA ASP A 231 -13.58 -4.30 -14.15
C ASP A 231 -13.81 -5.11 -15.44
N ARG A 232 -15.07 -5.25 -15.87
CA ARG A 232 -15.41 -5.94 -17.14
C ARG A 232 -14.80 -5.24 -18.35
N GLU A 233 -14.77 -3.91 -18.36
CA GLU A 233 -14.18 -3.13 -19.45
C GLU A 233 -12.65 -3.26 -19.48
N SER A 234 -12.00 -3.21 -18.32
CA SER A 234 -10.57 -3.47 -18.15
C SER A 234 -10.18 -4.85 -18.67
N HIS A 235 -10.94 -5.89 -18.28
CA HIS A 235 -10.74 -7.25 -18.78
C HIS A 235 -10.90 -7.33 -20.30
N ARG A 236 -11.94 -6.72 -20.87
CA ARG A 236 -12.15 -6.69 -22.33
C ARG A 236 -10.99 -6.00 -23.06
N GLN A 237 -10.49 -4.89 -22.52
CA GLN A 237 -9.35 -4.17 -23.11
C GLN A 237 -8.08 -5.03 -23.09
N SER A 238 -7.79 -5.69 -21.97
CA SER A 238 -6.66 -6.60 -21.84
C SER A 238 -6.73 -7.77 -22.83
N GLU A 239 -7.92 -8.35 -23.02
CA GLU A 239 -8.14 -9.42 -24.01
C GLU A 239 -7.90 -8.93 -25.43
N LEU A 240 -8.37 -7.74 -25.79
CA LEU A 240 -8.15 -7.15 -27.11
C LEU A 240 -6.67 -6.85 -27.36
N GLU A 241 -5.94 -6.34 -26.36
CA GLU A 241 -4.50 -6.12 -26.45
C GLU A 241 -3.73 -7.43 -26.64
N ARG A 242 -4.15 -8.49 -25.92
CA ARG A 242 -3.57 -9.83 -26.08
C ARG A 242 -3.79 -10.36 -27.50
N GLN A 243 -5.02 -10.28 -28.01
CA GLN A 243 -5.36 -10.71 -29.37
C GLN A 243 -4.53 -9.96 -30.42
N ARG A 244 -4.44 -8.63 -30.32
CA ARG A 244 -3.61 -7.82 -31.23
C ARG A 244 -2.14 -8.26 -31.21
N ARG A 245 -1.61 -8.53 -30.02
CA ARG A 245 -0.23 -9.03 -29.88
C ARG A 245 -0.05 -10.40 -30.52
N GLU A 246 -1.02 -11.30 -30.35
CA GLU A 246 -1.01 -12.63 -30.98
C GLU A 246 -1.04 -12.51 -32.50
N GLU A 247 -1.93 -11.69 -33.07
CA GLU A 247 -2.01 -11.40 -34.51
C GLU A 247 -0.70 -10.83 -35.06
N GLU A 248 -0.08 -9.88 -34.36
CA GLU A 248 1.22 -9.32 -34.76
C GLU A 248 2.34 -10.37 -34.75
N VAL A 249 2.33 -11.28 -33.77
CA VAL A 249 3.31 -12.34 -33.65
C VAL A 249 3.13 -13.36 -34.77
N GLU A 250 1.89 -13.74 -35.09
CA GLU A 250 1.57 -14.61 -36.23
C GLU A 250 2.02 -13.99 -37.55
N ALA A 251 1.76 -12.71 -37.77
CA ALA A 251 2.22 -11.99 -38.96
C ALA A 251 3.76 -12.01 -39.09
N LYS A 252 4.48 -11.89 -37.96
CA LYS A 252 5.95 -11.98 -37.93
C LYS A 252 6.44 -13.41 -38.22
N PHE A 253 5.75 -14.43 -37.70
CA PHE A 253 6.07 -15.83 -37.99
C PHE A 253 5.98 -16.16 -39.48
N LEU A 254 4.96 -15.64 -40.18
CA LEU A 254 4.82 -15.82 -41.63
C LEU A 254 5.99 -15.23 -42.42
N VAL A 255 6.55 -14.10 -41.96
CA VAL A 255 7.69 -13.43 -42.62
C VAL A 255 9.03 -14.06 -42.22
N MET A 256 9.10 -14.70 -41.06
CA MET A 256 10.33 -15.23 -40.45
C MET A 256 11.06 -16.22 -41.36
N GLU A 257 10.35 -17.18 -41.97
CA GLU A 257 10.99 -18.19 -42.83
C GLU A 257 11.72 -17.58 -44.03
N ARG A 258 11.13 -16.55 -44.64
CA ARG A 258 11.77 -15.80 -45.73
C ARG A 258 13.03 -15.09 -45.23
N GLN A 259 12.98 -14.50 -44.04
CA GLN A 259 14.13 -13.81 -43.44
C GLN A 259 15.27 -14.78 -43.11
N ILE A 260 14.97 -15.98 -42.59
CA ILE A 260 15.95 -17.04 -42.33
C ILE A 260 16.67 -17.41 -43.62
N LYS A 261 15.94 -17.73 -44.69
CA LYS A 261 16.52 -18.06 -46.01
C LYS A 261 17.41 -16.93 -46.56
N GLN A 262 16.99 -15.68 -46.39
CA GLN A 262 17.80 -14.53 -46.79
C GLN A 262 19.07 -14.37 -45.94
N ALA A 263 19.01 -14.70 -44.65
CA ALA A 263 20.17 -14.65 -43.76
C ALA A 263 21.17 -15.77 -44.10
N GLU A 264 20.69 -16.99 -44.28
CA GLU A 264 21.50 -18.15 -44.71
C GLU A 264 22.21 -17.85 -46.04
N ALA A 265 21.48 -17.36 -47.04
CA ALA A 265 22.07 -16.99 -48.33
C ALA A 265 23.18 -15.91 -48.19
N LYS A 266 23.02 -14.94 -47.27
CA LYS A 266 24.06 -13.93 -47.00
C LYS A 266 25.28 -14.55 -46.30
N VAL A 267 25.07 -15.48 -45.37
CA VAL A 267 26.15 -16.21 -44.70
C VAL A 267 26.94 -17.04 -45.71
N GLU A 268 26.24 -17.82 -46.54
CA GLU A 268 26.86 -18.61 -47.60
C GLU A 268 27.66 -17.74 -48.58
N GLN A 269 27.10 -16.60 -49.01
CA GLN A 269 27.81 -15.67 -49.88
C GLN A 269 29.09 -15.13 -49.22
N ARG A 270 29.04 -14.77 -47.94
CA ARG A 270 30.23 -14.31 -47.20
C ARG A 270 31.28 -15.41 -47.05
N LEU A 271 30.86 -16.63 -46.76
CA LEU A 271 31.75 -17.80 -46.67
C LEU A 271 32.42 -18.10 -48.02
N GLN A 272 31.66 -18.11 -49.11
CA GLN A 272 32.20 -18.31 -50.45
C GLN A 272 33.19 -17.21 -50.86
N MET A 273 32.90 -15.95 -50.51
CA MET A 273 33.82 -14.84 -50.78
C MET A 273 35.11 -14.97 -49.95
N ALA A 274 35.00 -15.31 -48.67
CA ALA A 274 36.16 -15.54 -47.80
C ALA A 274 37.00 -16.73 -48.28
N GLN A 275 36.38 -17.84 -48.72
CA GLN A 275 37.08 -18.99 -49.30
C GLN A 275 37.80 -18.62 -50.61
N LYS A 276 37.17 -17.85 -51.50
CA LYS A 276 37.80 -17.36 -52.74
C LYS A 276 38.97 -16.43 -52.45
N GLU A 277 38.88 -15.60 -51.40
CA GLU A 277 39.99 -14.74 -50.97
C GLU A 277 41.14 -15.56 -50.38
N LYS A 278 40.85 -16.55 -49.53
CA LYS A 278 41.87 -17.49 -49.02
C LYS A 278 42.57 -18.22 -50.15
N ALA A 279 41.83 -18.82 -51.08
CA ALA A 279 42.39 -19.51 -52.24
C ALA A 279 43.26 -18.62 -53.12
N LYS A 280 42.90 -17.34 -53.31
CA LYS A 280 43.74 -16.36 -54.03
C LYS A 280 45.04 -16.07 -53.30
N ARG A 281 44.98 -15.90 -51.97
CA ARG A 281 46.17 -15.67 -51.14
C ARG A 281 47.10 -16.89 -51.18
N GLU A 282 46.54 -18.09 -51.02
CA GLU A 282 47.27 -19.36 -51.11
C GLU A 282 47.92 -19.56 -52.49
N ALA A 283 47.23 -19.20 -53.59
CA ALA A 283 47.80 -19.25 -54.93
C ALA A 283 49.03 -18.33 -55.08
N ILE A 284 48.94 -17.08 -54.60
CA ILE A 284 50.07 -16.13 -54.64
C ILE A 284 51.24 -16.66 -53.80
N LEU A 285 50.96 -17.18 -52.60
CA LEU A 285 52.00 -17.73 -51.71
C LEU A 285 52.65 -18.99 -52.31
N ALA A 286 51.87 -19.84 -52.99
CA ALA A 286 52.41 -21.03 -53.67
C ALA A 286 53.34 -20.66 -54.83
N GLU A 287 52.98 -19.66 -55.64
CA GLU A 287 53.87 -19.15 -56.70
C GLU A 287 55.16 -18.55 -56.13
N MET A 288 55.06 -17.77 -55.04
CA MET A 288 56.24 -17.25 -54.34
C MET A 288 57.11 -18.39 -53.78
N ARG A 289 56.50 -19.42 -53.18
CA ARG A 289 57.22 -20.59 -52.66
C ARG A 289 57.99 -21.33 -53.76
N GLN A 290 57.45 -21.39 -54.98
CA GLN A 290 58.14 -22.00 -56.13
C GLN A 290 59.39 -21.20 -56.54
N GLU A 291 59.38 -19.88 -56.40
CA GLU A 291 60.50 -19.03 -56.81
C GLU A 291 61.61 -18.94 -55.76
N TYR A 292 61.25 -18.79 -54.49
CA TYR A 292 62.24 -18.65 -53.40
C TYR A 292 62.65 -19.99 -52.78
N GLY A 293 61.82 -21.04 -52.91
CA GLY A 293 62.10 -22.38 -52.40
C GLY A 293 61.81 -22.61 -50.91
N TYR A 294 61.26 -21.62 -50.20
CA TYR A 294 60.84 -21.70 -48.79
C TYR A 294 59.51 -20.96 -48.56
N ASP A 295 58.90 -21.13 -47.38
CA ASP A 295 57.65 -20.49 -47.00
C ASP A 295 57.84 -18.99 -46.75
N VAL A 296 57.12 -18.15 -47.50
CA VAL A 296 57.29 -16.69 -47.50
C VAL A 296 56.17 -16.01 -46.73
N ASP A 297 56.54 -15.16 -45.76
CA ASP A 297 55.60 -14.33 -45.02
C ASP A 297 55.33 -12.99 -45.72
N PRO A 298 54.06 -12.64 -46.00
CA PRO A 298 53.72 -11.40 -46.71
C PRO A 298 53.91 -10.12 -45.87
N SER A 299 54.15 -10.24 -44.57
CA SER A 299 54.32 -9.10 -43.65
C SER A 299 55.72 -8.47 -43.71
N LEU A 300 56.69 -9.14 -44.32
CA LEU A 300 58.07 -8.66 -44.41
C LEU A 300 58.23 -7.64 -45.56
N PRO A 301 59.00 -6.55 -45.37
CA PRO A 301 59.09 -5.45 -46.33
C PRO A 301 59.66 -5.88 -47.70
N GLN A 302 60.55 -6.87 -47.71
CA GLN A 302 61.17 -7.38 -48.94
C GLN A 302 60.18 -8.12 -49.85
N PHE A 303 59.20 -8.83 -49.28
CA PHE A 303 58.24 -9.64 -50.03
C PHE A 303 56.90 -8.94 -50.23
N ALA A 304 56.64 -7.85 -49.48
CA ALA A 304 55.41 -7.07 -49.60
C ALA A 304 55.26 -6.43 -50.99
N GLU A 305 56.35 -5.97 -51.60
CA GLU A 305 56.33 -5.38 -52.95
C GLU A 305 55.98 -6.42 -54.01
N ASP A 306 56.63 -7.58 -53.97
CA ASP A 306 56.42 -8.68 -54.92
C ASP A 306 55.03 -9.30 -54.79
N TYR A 307 54.53 -9.47 -53.56
CA TYR A 307 53.16 -9.89 -53.28
C TYR A 307 52.13 -8.91 -53.88
N ALA A 308 52.34 -7.60 -53.69
CA ALA A 308 51.45 -6.57 -54.23
C ALA A 308 51.47 -6.51 -55.77
N GLN A 309 52.61 -6.83 -56.41
CA GLN A 309 52.69 -6.92 -57.88
C GLN A 309 51.87 -8.10 -58.41
N ARG A 310 51.98 -9.29 -57.80
CA ARG A 310 51.21 -10.48 -58.19
C ARG A 310 49.72 -10.33 -57.96
N GLU A 311 49.32 -9.73 -56.84
CA GLU A 311 47.92 -9.40 -56.57
C GLU A 311 47.34 -8.49 -57.66
N LYS A 312 48.10 -7.51 -58.16
CA LYS A 312 47.68 -6.65 -59.28
C LYS A 312 47.51 -7.43 -60.58
N ILE A 313 48.37 -8.42 -60.86
CA ILE A 313 48.30 -9.25 -62.07
C ILE A 313 47.05 -10.16 -62.01
N LEU A 314 46.84 -10.90 -60.92
CA LEU A 314 45.67 -11.75 -60.73
C LEU A 314 44.37 -10.93 -60.66
N SER A 315 44.41 -9.71 -60.11
CA SER A 315 43.28 -8.78 -60.12
C SER A 315 42.93 -8.31 -61.55
N LYS A 316 43.94 -8.05 -62.40
CA LYS A 316 43.71 -7.71 -63.81
C LYS A 316 43.16 -8.88 -64.61
N GLN A 317 43.71 -10.09 -64.41
CA GLN A 317 43.23 -11.32 -65.07
C GLN A 317 41.79 -11.63 -64.67
N SER A 318 41.48 -11.66 -63.37
CA SER A 318 40.11 -11.91 -62.90
C SER A 318 39.10 -10.84 -63.34
N LYS A 319 39.52 -9.57 -63.51
CA LYS A 319 38.67 -8.53 -64.12
C LYS A 319 38.45 -8.77 -65.61
N GLY A 320 39.47 -9.25 -66.34
CA GLY A 320 39.36 -9.64 -67.74
C GLY A 320 38.40 -10.80 -67.94
N ASP A 321 38.50 -11.85 -67.13
CA ASP A 321 37.65 -13.03 -67.20
C ASP A 321 36.20 -12.71 -66.83
N LYS A 322 35.98 -11.87 -65.80
CA LYS A 322 34.64 -11.35 -65.47
C LYS A 322 33.99 -10.59 -66.63
N LYS A 323 34.77 -9.77 -67.36
CA LYS A 323 34.26 -9.04 -68.54
C LYS A 323 33.89 -10.00 -69.67
N LYS A 324 34.71 -11.00 -69.96
CA LYS A 324 34.42 -12.03 -70.99
C LYS A 324 33.16 -12.82 -70.66
N VAL A 325 33.04 -13.31 -69.42
CA VAL A 325 31.84 -14.04 -68.95
C VAL A 325 30.58 -13.17 -69.00
N TYR A 326 30.70 -11.86 -68.71
CA TYR A 326 29.58 -10.93 -68.83
C TYR A 326 29.13 -10.74 -70.28
N GLU A 327 30.06 -10.53 -71.22
CA GLU A 327 29.74 -10.45 -72.65
C GLU A 327 29.13 -11.75 -73.17
N ASP A 328 29.65 -12.91 -72.77
CA ASP A 328 29.11 -14.22 -73.13
C ASP A 328 27.70 -14.47 -72.58
N LYS A 329 27.41 -13.98 -71.37
CA LYS A 329 26.06 -14.07 -70.79
C LYS A 329 25.07 -13.16 -71.53
N LYS A 330 25.53 -11.98 -71.95
CA LYS A 330 24.73 -10.98 -72.68
C LYS A 330 24.43 -11.44 -74.12
N THR A 331 25.37 -12.09 -74.79
CA THR A 331 25.14 -12.67 -76.13
C THR A 331 24.17 -13.85 -76.05
N LYS A 332 24.34 -14.76 -75.07
CA LYS A 332 23.44 -15.90 -74.86
C LYS A 332 22.01 -15.49 -74.51
N SER A 333 21.81 -14.47 -73.67
CA SER A 333 20.46 -13.97 -73.37
C SER A 333 19.79 -13.28 -74.57
N LYS A 334 20.58 -12.60 -75.41
CA LYS A 334 20.09 -11.96 -76.64
C LYS A 334 19.73 -12.97 -77.74
N VAL A 335 20.39 -14.13 -77.76
CA VAL A 335 20.03 -15.27 -78.63
C VAL A 335 18.76 -15.96 -78.11
N GLN A 336 18.63 -16.21 -76.80
CA GLN A 336 17.40 -16.77 -76.21
C GLN A 336 16.18 -15.85 -76.36
N ALA A 337 16.37 -14.53 -76.28
CA ALA A 337 15.30 -13.55 -76.53
C ALA A 337 14.89 -13.42 -78.01
N LYS A 338 15.75 -13.84 -78.95
CA LYS A 338 15.41 -13.91 -80.39
C LYS A 338 14.72 -15.21 -80.77
N SER A 339 15.13 -16.34 -80.18
CA SER A 339 14.48 -17.64 -80.43
C SER A 339 13.10 -17.80 -79.78
N GLY A 340 12.76 -16.97 -78.78
CA GLY A 340 11.41 -16.92 -78.19
C GLY A 340 10.38 -16.10 -78.96
N ASN A 341 10.78 -15.40 -80.04
CA ASN A 341 9.89 -14.55 -80.86
C ASN A 341 9.60 -15.13 -82.26
N GLU A 342 10.10 -16.35 -82.56
CA GLU A 342 9.85 -17.08 -83.82
C GLU A 342 8.89 -18.28 -83.64
N SER A 343 8.39 -18.52 -82.42
CA SER A 343 7.44 -19.59 -82.11
C SER A 343 6.03 -19.11 -81.75
N GLU A 344 5.59 -17.96 -82.28
CA GLU A 344 4.19 -17.49 -82.27
C GLU A 344 3.82 -16.90 -83.66
N SER A 345 3.94 -17.69 -84.73
CA SER A 345 3.35 -17.32 -86.03
C SER A 345 2.87 -18.50 -86.91
N SER A 346 2.64 -19.68 -86.35
CA SER A 346 1.99 -20.78 -87.09
C SER A 346 1.17 -21.74 -86.23
N THR A 347 -0.01 -21.29 -85.81
CA THR A 347 -1.23 -22.12 -85.74
C THR A 347 -2.45 -21.22 -85.58
N THR A 348 -3.15 -20.97 -86.68
CA THR A 348 -4.53 -20.49 -86.70
C THR A 348 -5.45 -21.63 -87.13
N SER A 349 -6.58 -21.71 -86.40
CA SER A 349 -7.86 -22.36 -86.71
C SER A 349 -8.11 -23.79 -86.22
N SER A 350 -9.01 -23.92 -85.24
CA SER A 350 -10.20 -24.78 -85.31
C SER A 350 -11.01 -24.77 -83.99
N GLY A 351 -12.20 -24.15 -84.03
CA GLY A 351 -13.36 -24.41 -83.14
C GLY A 351 -13.25 -23.83 -81.72
N GLY A 352 -14.25 -23.18 -81.12
CA GLY A 352 -15.68 -23.14 -81.38
C GLY A 352 -16.42 -23.32 -80.05
N GLY A 353 -17.29 -22.37 -79.69
CA GLY A 353 -18.49 -22.63 -78.87
C GLY A 353 -18.45 -22.37 -77.36
N GLY A 354 -19.49 -21.64 -76.90
CA GLY A 354 -20.11 -21.71 -75.56
C GLY A 354 -19.32 -21.01 -74.43
N GLY A 355 -19.81 -19.98 -73.74
CA GLY A 355 -21.16 -19.82 -73.19
C GLY A 355 -21.23 -20.53 -71.84
N SER A 356 -21.18 -19.77 -70.73
CA SER A 356 -22.12 -19.88 -69.59
C SER A 356 -21.68 -19.04 -68.39
N SER A 357 -22.66 -18.30 -67.91
CA SER A 357 -22.86 -17.71 -66.59
C SER A 357 -22.84 -18.70 -65.43
N GLU A 358 -22.38 -18.27 -64.26
CA GLU A 358 -22.78 -18.66 -62.89
C GLU A 358 -21.86 -17.86 -61.94
N LYS A 359 -22.25 -17.00 -60.98
CA LYS A 359 -23.42 -16.79 -60.13
C LYS A 359 -23.78 -17.94 -59.18
N SER A 360 -23.07 -17.98 -58.05
CA SER A 360 -23.51 -18.44 -56.71
C SER A 360 -22.40 -18.00 -55.73
N GLY A 361 -22.64 -17.22 -54.67
CA GLY A 361 -23.34 -17.62 -53.43
C GLY A 361 -22.35 -18.45 -52.58
N GLU A 362 -21.94 -18.10 -51.36
CA GLU A 362 -22.58 -17.37 -50.25
C GLU A 362 -21.66 -16.34 -49.59
#